data_AF-A0A5C7L0X6-F1
#
_entry.id   AF-A0A5C7L0X6-F1
#
_cell.length_a   1.000
_cell.length_b   1.000
_cell.length_c   1.000
_cell.angle_alpha   90.00
_cell.angle_beta   90.00
_cell.angle_gamma   90.00
#
_symmetry.space_group_name_H-M   'P 1'
#
loop_
_entity.id
_entity.type
_entity.pdbx_description
1 polymer ?
#
loop_
_entity_poly.entity_id
_entity_poly.type
_entity_poly.pdbx_seq_one_letter_code
_entity_poly.pdbx_strand_id
1 'polypeptide(L)'
;MTYNVVVPTFAGALSRNALELCDLIRIDDESAVPVSRFRIESSHGTCDFPVGPGKYKTALLLFYWAVLYGRPEYFISTPMLGDLQRYYGDALIADAHRPTTDHKALHFLVGHSPAVKLYFRPNLRDHLVSERTVEDVIRHGWARYNALRPGAPEPLLRQAIVSFSEGVEHGQIKVMNSGPAEDWPSDVWASRVLTLMQRLGNES
;
A
#
# COMPACT_ATOMS: atom_id res chain seq x y z
N MET A 1 -16.34 -23.61 15.93
CA MET A 1 -15.78 -22.31 16.38
C MET A 1 -16.07 -21.30 15.29
N THR A 2 -16.98 -20.37 15.55
CA THR A 2 -17.25 -19.22 14.68
C THR A 2 -16.18 -18.18 14.97
N TYR A 3 -15.24 -17.99 14.05
CA TYR A 3 -14.29 -16.88 14.17
C TYR A 3 -15.08 -15.58 14.00
N ASN A 4 -15.14 -14.74 15.03
CA ASN A 4 -15.58 -13.36 14.85
C ASN A 4 -14.56 -12.67 13.95
N VAL A 5 -14.80 -12.71 12.64
CA VAL A 5 -13.98 -12.01 11.66
C VAL A 5 -14.24 -10.53 11.87
N VAL A 6 -13.42 -9.89 12.70
CA VAL A 6 -13.44 -8.44 12.85
C VAL A 6 -12.96 -7.86 11.53
N VAL A 7 -13.87 -7.18 10.84
CA VAL A 7 -13.62 -6.49 9.58
C VAL A 7 -12.96 -5.15 9.93
N PRO A 8 -11.66 -4.94 9.66
CA PRO A 8 -11.06 -3.61 9.84
C PRO A 8 -11.80 -2.57 9.01
N THR A 9 -11.90 -1.36 9.56
CA THR A 9 -12.54 -0.21 8.94
C THR A 9 -11.63 0.42 7.89
N PHE A 10 -12.02 0.36 6.62
CA PHE A 10 -11.26 0.93 5.50
C PHE A 10 -11.39 2.47 5.37
N ALA A 11 -11.55 3.20 6.47
CA ALA A 11 -11.72 4.65 6.43
C ALA A 11 -10.36 5.37 6.45
N GLY A 12 -9.93 5.95 5.33
CA GLY A 12 -8.75 6.83 5.28
C GLY A 12 -7.87 6.67 4.04
N ALA A 13 -6.77 7.43 3.99
CA ALA A 13 -5.81 7.36 2.88
C ALA A 13 -5.09 6.00 2.82
N LEU A 14 -4.64 5.49 3.97
CA LEU A 14 -3.98 4.19 4.09
C LEU A 14 -4.80 3.05 3.49
N SER A 15 -6.09 3.02 3.81
CA SER A 15 -7.03 2.00 3.32
C SER A 15 -7.28 2.11 1.83
N ARG A 16 -7.36 3.33 1.27
CA ARG A 16 -7.45 3.54 -0.19
C ARG A 16 -6.18 3.07 -0.89
N ASN A 17 -5.01 3.29 -0.31
CA ASN A 17 -3.74 2.92 -0.93
C ASN A 17 -3.52 1.41 -0.87
N ALA A 18 -3.98 0.75 0.19
CA ALA A 18 -4.04 -0.70 0.27
C ALA A 18 -5.03 -1.30 -0.74
N LEU A 19 -6.19 -0.67 -0.98
CA LEU A 19 -7.14 -1.10 -2.02
C LEU A 19 -6.60 -0.85 -3.43
N GLU A 20 -5.92 0.26 -3.67
CA GLU A 20 -5.25 0.53 -4.95
C GLU A 20 -4.16 -0.52 -5.24
N LEU A 21 -3.43 -0.97 -4.22
CA LEU A 21 -2.53 -2.12 -4.36
C LEU A 21 -3.27 -3.41 -4.73
N CYS A 22 -4.47 -3.64 -4.19
CA CYS A 22 -5.28 -4.79 -4.56
C CYS A 22 -5.68 -4.74 -6.03
N ASP A 23 -6.19 -3.59 -6.48
CA ASP A 23 -6.56 -3.37 -7.87
C ASP A 23 -5.37 -3.60 -8.82
N LEU A 24 -4.20 -3.04 -8.48
CA LEU A 24 -3.01 -3.12 -9.32
C LEU A 24 -2.44 -4.54 -9.42
N ILE A 25 -2.59 -5.32 -8.36
CA ILE A 25 -2.07 -6.69 -8.25
C ILE A 25 -3.17 -7.71 -8.62
N ARG A 26 -4.34 -7.21 -9.08
CA ARG A 26 -5.52 -8.02 -9.44
C ARG A 26 -5.90 -8.99 -8.34
N ILE A 27 -5.94 -8.47 -7.12
CA ILE A 27 -6.35 -9.22 -5.94
C ILE A 27 -7.87 -9.27 -5.92
N ASP A 28 -8.42 -10.22 -6.69
CA ASP A 28 -9.87 -10.43 -6.81
C ASP A 28 -10.45 -11.10 -5.55
N ASP A 29 -9.61 -11.84 -4.81
CA ASP A 29 -9.98 -12.50 -3.57
C ASP A 29 -8.79 -12.67 -2.59
N GLU A 30 -9.06 -13.19 -1.39
CA GLU A 30 -8.04 -13.45 -0.37
C GLU A 30 -6.93 -14.41 -0.85
N SER A 31 -7.28 -15.33 -1.75
CA SER A 31 -6.36 -16.29 -2.33
C SER A 31 -5.43 -15.65 -3.37
N ALA A 32 -5.73 -14.46 -3.88
CA ALA A 32 -4.87 -13.72 -4.78
C ALA A 32 -3.82 -12.85 -4.06
N VAL A 33 -3.86 -12.75 -2.72
CA VAL A 33 -2.89 -11.93 -1.97
C VAL A 33 -1.44 -12.43 -2.20
N PRO A 34 -0.52 -11.56 -2.63
CA PRO A 34 0.84 -11.92 -3.06
C PRO A 34 1.74 -12.43 -1.93
N VAL A 35 1.35 -12.18 -0.69
CA VAL A 35 2.02 -12.65 0.52
C VAL A 35 1.48 -14.04 0.88
N SER A 36 2.37 -15.02 1.04
CA SER A 36 2.01 -16.38 1.48
C SER A 36 1.99 -16.50 3.01
N ARG A 37 2.93 -15.82 3.68
CA ARG A 37 2.99 -15.69 5.13
C ARG A 37 3.78 -14.43 5.53
N PHE A 38 3.62 -14.01 6.76
CA PHE A 38 4.46 -12.98 7.37
C PHE A 38 4.93 -13.44 8.74
N ARG A 39 6.17 -13.08 9.09
CA ARG A 39 6.73 -13.27 10.41
C ARG A 39 6.74 -11.95 11.16
N ILE A 40 6.41 -12.00 12.44
CA ILE A 40 6.59 -10.87 13.35
C ILE A 40 7.47 -11.33 14.51
N GLU A 41 8.50 -10.55 14.79
CA GLU A 41 9.37 -10.69 15.96
C GLU A 41 9.16 -9.45 16.84
N SER A 42 8.78 -9.64 18.10
CA SER A 42 8.58 -8.54 19.04
C SER A 42 8.84 -9.00 20.48
N SER A 43 8.56 -8.15 21.47
CA SER A 43 8.61 -8.53 22.89
C SER A 43 7.71 -9.73 23.25
N HIS A 44 6.74 -10.08 22.42
CA HIS A 44 5.86 -11.24 22.62
C HIS A 44 6.44 -12.54 22.03
N GLY A 45 7.65 -12.48 21.47
CA GLY A 45 8.36 -13.59 20.84
C GLY A 45 8.35 -13.50 19.31
N THR A 46 8.54 -14.65 18.67
CA THR A 46 8.55 -14.79 17.20
C THR A 46 7.39 -15.66 16.77
N CYS A 47 6.59 -15.19 15.80
CA CYS A 47 5.48 -15.98 15.25
C CYS A 47 5.36 -15.81 13.74
N ASP A 48 5.12 -16.95 13.07
CA ASP A 48 4.80 -17.01 11.66
C ASP A 48 3.28 -17.09 11.46
N PHE A 49 2.74 -16.22 10.62
CA PHE A 49 1.32 -16.15 10.31
C PHE A 49 1.09 -16.51 8.83
N PRO A 50 0.49 -17.66 8.52
CA PRO A 50 0.09 -17.96 7.15
C PRO A 50 -1.04 -17.01 6.72
N VAL A 51 -0.96 -16.53 5.48
CA VAL A 51 -2.03 -15.71 4.90
C VAL A 51 -3.22 -16.61 4.54
N GLY A 52 -4.40 -16.21 4.97
CA GLY A 52 -5.66 -16.91 4.77
C GLY A 52 -6.83 -16.08 5.33
N PRO A 53 -7.99 -16.71 5.57
CA PRO A 53 -9.18 -16.01 6.07
C PRO A 53 -8.89 -15.14 7.28
N GLY A 54 -9.27 -13.86 7.15
CA GLY A 54 -9.11 -12.84 8.18
C GLY A 54 -7.68 -12.28 8.37
N LYS A 55 -6.64 -12.83 7.72
CA LYS A 55 -5.26 -12.32 7.81
C LYS A 55 -4.77 -11.62 6.54
N TYR A 56 -5.49 -11.79 5.43
CA TYR A 56 -5.15 -11.18 4.15
C TYR A 56 -5.06 -9.65 4.22
N LYS A 57 -5.93 -9.00 5.00
CA LYS A 57 -5.90 -7.55 5.21
C LYS A 57 -4.66 -7.06 5.94
N THR A 58 -4.24 -7.80 6.97
CA THR A 58 -2.96 -7.55 7.65
C THR A 58 -1.81 -7.73 6.67
N ALA A 59 -1.83 -8.80 5.87
CA ALA A 59 -0.81 -9.02 4.86
C ALA A 59 -0.75 -7.90 3.83
N LEU A 60 -1.89 -7.34 3.40
CA LEU A 60 -1.96 -6.19 2.49
C LEU A 60 -1.39 -4.91 3.11
N LEU A 61 -1.72 -4.62 4.38
CA LEU A 61 -1.13 -3.48 5.09
C LEU A 61 0.39 -3.61 5.22
N LEU A 62 0.88 -4.78 5.61
CA LEU A 62 2.30 -5.04 5.74
C LEU A 62 2.99 -5.00 4.38
N PHE A 63 2.34 -5.52 3.35
CA PHE A 63 2.83 -5.43 1.98
C PHE A 63 2.92 -3.98 1.49
N TYR A 64 1.92 -3.16 1.77
CA TYR A 64 1.95 -1.73 1.49
C TYR A 64 3.15 -1.04 2.15
N TRP A 65 3.42 -1.33 3.43
CA TRP A 65 4.63 -0.83 4.09
C TRP A 65 5.90 -1.39 3.43
N ALA A 66 5.98 -2.68 3.10
CA ALA A 66 7.13 -3.22 2.39
C ALA A 66 7.42 -2.47 1.06
N VAL A 67 6.37 -2.10 0.32
CA VAL A 67 6.47 -1.30 -0.90
C VAL A 67 7.00 0.10 -0.59
N LEU A 68 6.48 0.78 0.44
CA LEU A 68 6.98 2.10 0.86
C LEU A 68 8.46 2.09 1.25
N TYR A 69 8.92 1.04 1.93
CA TYR A 69 10.29 0.96 2.45
C TYR A 69 11.26 0.28 1.48
N GLY A 70 10.77 -0.22 0.33
CA GLY A 70 11.57 -0.90 -0.69
C GLY A 70 12.17 -2.23 -0.24
N ARG A 71 11.64 -2.85 0.82
CA ARG A 71 12.19 -4.09 1.39
C ARG A 71 11.12 -4.96 2.04
N PRO A 72 11.21 -6.30 1.89
CA PRO A 72 10.26 -7.24 2.48
C PRO A 72 10.46 -7.45 3.98
N GLU A 73 11.55 -6.90 4.54
CA GLU A 73 11.91 -7.00 5.95
C GLU A 73 12.18 -5.61 6.50
N TYR A 74 11.48 -5.22 7.56
CA TYR A 74 11.53 -3.88 8.14
C TYR A 74 11.06 -3.87 9.59
N PHE A 75 11.47 -2.85 10.33
CA PHE A 75 10.96 -2.57 11.69
C PHE A 75 9.72 -1.69 11.62
N ILE A 76 8.76 -1.98 12.49
CA ILE A 76 7.59 -1.14 12.70
C ILE A 76 8.01 0.07 13.54
N SER A 77 7.90 1.24 12.93
CA SER A 77 8.19 2.52 13.58
C SER A 77 6.97 3.07 14.32
N THR A 78 7.17 4.05 15.20
CA THR A 78 6.06 4.73 15.90
C THR A 78 5.00 5.31 14.95
N PRO A 79 5.36 5.95 13.82
CA PRO A 79 4.38 6.35 12.81
C PRO A 79 3.53 5.19 12.27
N MET A 80 4.14 4.04 11.99
CA MET A 80 3.40 2.86 11.52
C MET A 80 2.44 2.31 12.58
N LEU A 81 2.78 2.39 13.87
CA LEU A 81 1.85 2.03 14.94
C LEU A 81 0.62 2.95 14.95
N GLY A 82 0.81 4.25 14.69
CA GLY A 82 -0.30 5.19 14.50
C GLY A 82 -1.16 4.84 13.27
N ASP A 83 -0.55 4.39 12.19
CA ASP A 83 -1.25 3.92 10.99
C ASP A 83 -1.99 2.59 11.22
N LEU A 84 -1.41 1.67 11.99
CA LEU A 84 -2.05 0.44 12.46
C LEU A 84 -3.35 0.76 13.21
N GLN A 85 -3.31 1.73 14.12
CA GLN A 85 -4.46 2.19 14.88
C GLN A 85 -5.54 2.80 13.99
N ARG A 86 -5.17 3.61 12.99
CA ARG A 86 -6.13 4.15 12.01
C ARG A 86 -6.77 3.05 11.15
N TYR A 87 -6.00 2.02 10.80
CA TYR A 87 -6.46 0.93 9.95
C TYR A 87 -7.45 -0.02 10.64
N TYR A 88 -7.14 -0.42 11.88
CA TYR A 88 -7.96 -1.38 12.63
C TYR A 88 -8.97 -0.76 13.57
N GLY A 89 -8.77 0.51 13.95
CA GLY A 89 -9.57 1.21 14.94
C GLY A 89 -9.13 0.93 16.39
N ASP A 90 -9.40 1.90 17.26
CA ASP A 90 -8.93 1.93 18.65
C ASP A 90 -9.36 0.70 19.46
N ALA A 91 -10.61 0.25 19.28
CA ALA A 91 -11.16 -0.88 20.02
C ALA A 91 -10.37 -2.18 19.77
N LEU A 92 -9.99 -2.42 18.51
CA LEU A 92 -9.25 -3.64 18.16
C LEU A 92 -7.78 -3.55 18.60
N ILE A 93 -7.18 -2.37 18.52
CA ILE A 93 -5.83 -2.15 19.06
C ILE A 93 -5.82 -2.36 20.57
N ALA A 94 -6.81 -1.81 21.29
CA ALA A 94 -6.90 -1.99 22.74
C ALA A 94 -7.08 -3.46 23.13
N ASP A 95 -7.88 -4.23 22.39
CA ASP A 95 -7.99 -5.68 22.63
C ASP A 95 -6.68 -6.42 22.34
N ALA A 96 -5.98 -6.06 21.27
CA ALA A 96 -4.70 -6.67 20.90
C ALA A 96 -3.60 -6.51 21.97
N HIS A 97 -3.69 -5.52 22.85
CA HIS A 97 -2.75 -5.36 23.98
C HIS A 97 -3.00 -6.37 25.11
N ARG A 98 -4.14 -7.08 25.12
CA ARG A 98 -4.45 -8.06 26.16
C ARG A 98 -3.69 -9.36 25.91
N PRO A 99 -3.10 -10.00 26.95
CA PRO A 99 -2.37 -11.26 26.79
C PRO A 99 -3.20 -12.43 26.23
N THR A 100 -4.52 -12.39 26.41
CA THR A 100 -5.46 -13.46 26.02
C THR A 100 -6.21 -13.16 24.72
N THR A 101 -5.78 -12.17 23.94
CA THR A 101 -6.47 -11.79 22.71
C THR A 101 -6.47 -12.90 21.66
N ASP A 102 -7.58 -13.03 20.95
CA ASP A 102 -7.68 -13.90 19.78
C ASP A 102 -6.99 -13.30 18.55
N HIS A 103 -6.67 -12.00 18.59
CA HIS A 103 -6.04 -11.24 17.51
C HIS A 103 -4.51 -11.36 17.55
N LYS A 104 -4.00 -12.59 17.51
CA LYS A 104 -2.56 -12.88 17.68
C LYS A 104 -1.64 -12.08 16.75
N ALA A 105 -2.00 -11.89 15.48
CA ALA A 105 -1.18 -11.08 14.58
C ALA A 105 -1.04 -9.63 15.05
N LEU A 106 -2.15 -9.01 15.45
CA LEU A 106 -2.13 -7.65 15.99
C LEU A 106 -1.40 -7.58 17.34
N HIS A 107 -1.59 -8.59 18.21
CA HIS A 107 -0.86 -8.69 19.48
C HIS A 107 0.65 -8.61 19.27
N PHE A 108 1.17 -9.33 18.28
CA PHE A 108 2.59 -9.26 17.95
C PHE A 108 3.00 -7.92 17.35
N LEU A 109 2.14 -7.30 16.51
CA LEU A 109 2.38 -5.99 15.87
C LEU A 109 2.41 -4.81 16.87
N VAL A 110 1.67 -4.90 17.98
CA VAL A 110 1.67 -3.85 19.03
C VAL A 110 2.74 -4.09 20.11
N GLY A 111 3.52 -5.17 19.97
CA GLY A 111 4.65 -5.45 20.86
C GLY A 111 5.77 -4.41 20.74
N HIS A 112 6.72 -4.45 21.68
CA HIS A 112 7.86 -3.54 21.63
C HIS A 112 8.78 -3.88 20.43
N SER A 113 9.15 -2.84 19.68
CA SER A 113 10.05 -2.89 18.51
C SER A 113 9.78 -4.04 17.54
N PRO A 114 8.57 -4.13 16.94
CA PRO A 114 8.23 -5.25 16.08
C PRO A 114 9.07 -5.23 14.79
N ALA A 115 9.70 -6.35 14.46
CA ALA A 115 10.30 -6.60 13.15
C ALA A 115 9.37 -7.49 12.33
N VAL A 116 9.15 -7.11 11.07
CA VAL A 116 8.27 -7.82 10.14
C VAL A 116 9.11 -8.37 8.99
N LYS A 117 8.81 -9.60 8.59
CA LYS A 117 9.34 -10.22 7.37
C LYS A 117 8.23 -10.83 6.54
N LEU A 118 8.10 -10.38 5.30
CA LEU A 118 7.13 -10.91 4.35
C LEU A 118 7.74 -12.06 3.55
N TYR A 119 6.93 -13.08 3.32
CA TYR A 119 7.23 -14.17 2.40
C TYR A 119 6.21 -14.14 1.28
N PHE A 120 6.70 -14.03 0.05
CA PHE A 120 5.84 -13.94 -1.13
C PHE A 120 5.50 -15.31 -1.68
N ARG A 121 4.47 -15.36 -2.51
CA ARG A 121 4.17 -16.54 -3.32
C ARG A 121 5.20 -16.71 -4.44
N PRO A 122 5.47 -17.94 -4.90
CA PRO A 122 6.46 -18.21 -5.96
C PRO A 122 6.18 -17.44 -7.26
N ASN A 123 4.90 -17.23 -7.57
CA ASN A 123 4.43 -16.54 -8.77
C ASN A 123 4.15 -15.06 -8.52
N LEU A 124 4.87 -14.43 -7.59
CA LEU A 124 4.69 -13.01 -7.27
C LEU A 124 4.73 -12.14 -8.54
N ARG A 125 5.64 -12.44 -9.47
CA ARG A 125 5.72 -11.70 -10.74
C ARG A 125 4.40 -11.69 -11.50
N ASP A 126 3.69 -12.80 -11.53
CA ASP A 126 2.40 -12.92 -12.22
C ASP A 126 1.32 -12.08 -11.52
N HIS A 127 1.46 -11.86 -10.21
CA HIS A 127 0.63 -10.94 -9.44
C HIS A 127 1.08 -9.47 -9.59
N LEU A 128 2.35 -9.20 -9.87
CA LEU A 128 2.90 -7.84 -10.00
C LEU A 128 2.73 -7.24 -11.40
N VAL A 129 2.24 -7.99 -12.39
CA VAL A 129 1.89 -7.44 -13.70
C VAL A 129 0.61 -6.62 -13.57
N SER A 130 0.77 -5.35 -13.23
CA SER A 130 -0.27 -4.35 -13.42
C SER A 130 -0.55 -4.22 -14.91
N GLU A 131 -1.78 -4.55 -15.35
CA GLU A 131 -2.25 -4.16 -16.68
C GLU A 131 -2.47 -2.63 -16.78
N ARG A 132 -2.54 -1.93 -15.64
CA ARG A 132 -2.60 -0.47 -15.61
C ARG A 132 -1.26 0.09 -16.08
N THR A 133 -1.34 0.86 -17.15
CA THR A 133 -0.25 1.64 -17.71
C THR A 133 0.13 2.79 -16.77
N VAL A 134 1.27 3.43 -17.01
CA VAL A 134 1.65 4.68 -16.31
C VAL A 134 0.53 5.73 -16.41
N GLU A 135 -0.15 5.80 -17.54
CA GLU A 135 -1.34 6.63 -17.76
C GLU A 135 -2.45 6.32 -16.76
N ASP A 136 -2.85 5.05 -16.65
CA ASP A 136 -3.97 4.63 -15.80
C ASP A 136 -3.72 5.00 -14.32
N VAL A 137 -2.50 4.79 -13.84
CA VAL A 137 -2.12 5.13 -12.46
C VAL A 137 -2.18 6.64 -12.23
N ILE A 138 -1.68 7.43 -13.18
CA ILE A 138 -1.70 8.90 -13.09
C ILE A 138 -3.12 9.45 -13.21
N ARG A 139 -3.94 8.90 -14.12
CA ARG A 139 -5.37 9.26 -14.25
C ARG A 139 -6.12 8.98 -12.96
N HIS A 140 -5.90 7.80 -12.37
CA HIS A 140 -6.50 7.45 -11.08
C HIS A 140 -6.04 8.38 -9.96
N GLY A 141 -4.73 8.68 -9.88
CA GLY A 141 -4.17 9.65 -8.94
C GLY A 141 -4.76 11.04 -9.10
N TRP A 142 -4.95 11.51 -10.33
CA TRP A 142 -5.56 12.81 -10.63
C TRP A 142 -7.03 12.87 -10.23
N ALA A 143 -7.81 11.83 -10.52
CA ALA A 143 -9.22 11.77 -10.16
C ALA A 143 -9.45 11.92 -8.64
N ARG A 144 -8.47 11.49 -7.82
CA ARG A 144 -8.49 11.63 -6.36
C ARG A 144 -7.64 12.78 -5.82
N TYR A 145 -7.15 13.69 -6.67
CA TYR A 145 -6.24 14.77 -6.29
C TYR A 145 -6.69 15.55 -5.04
N ASN A 146 -7.96 15.97 -5.00
CA ASN A 146 -8.51 16.74 -3.86
C ASN A 146 -8.53 15.95 -2.54
N ALA A 147 -8.54 14.61 -2.61
CA ALA A 147 -8.49 13.73 -1.45
C ALA A 147 -7.05 13.36 -1.04
N LEU A 148 -6.05 13.66 -1.89
CA LEU A 148 -4.63 13.48 -1.56
C LEU A 148 -4.20 14.56 -0.59
N ARG A 149 -3.68 14.14 0.56
CA ARG A 149 -3.04 15.04 1.52
C ARG A 149 -1.61 15.35 1.07
N PRO A 150 -1.08 16.54 1.39
CA PRO A 150 0.34 16.79 1.22
C PRO A 150 1.18 15.74 1.95
N GLY A 151 2.19 15.19 1.28
CA GLY A 151 3.03 14.13 1.86
C GLY A 151 2.35 12.76 1.98
N ALA A 152 1.22 12.53 1.28
CA ALA A 152 0.55 11.23 1.34
C ALA A 152 1.50 10.10 0.86
N PRO A 153 1.52 8.96 1.57
CA PRO A 153 2.34 7.82 1.19
C PRO A 153 1.69 7.06 0.01
N GLU A 154 1.99 7.54 -1.21
CA GLU A 154 1.44 7.08 -2.50
C GLU A 154 2.54 6.45 -3.37
N PRO A 155 3.17 5.33 -2.96
CA PRO A 155 4.42 4.84 -3.56
C PRO A 155 4.27 4.53 -5.05
N LEU A 156 3.11 4.00 -5.46
CA LEU A 156 2.84 3.61 -6.84
C LEU A 156 2.59 4.82 -7.73
N LEU A 157 1.81 5.79 -7.24
CA LEU A 157 1.60 7.05 -7.95
C LEU A 157 2.92 7.81 -8.07
N ARG A 158 3.76 7.82 -7.03
CA ARG A 158 5.11 8.39 -7.07
C ARG A 158 5.97 7.70 -8.13
N GLN A 159 5.99 6.37 -8.15
CA GLN A 159 6.74 5.61 -9.16
C GLN A 159 6.22 5.91 -10.58
N ALA A 160 4.91 5.98 -10.79
CA ALA A 160 4.33 6.32 -12.09
C ALA A 160 4.68 7.75 -12.53
N ILE A 161 4.66 8.72 -11.60
CA ILE A 161 5.10 10.09 -11.83
C ILE A 161 6.57 10.12 -12.26
N VAL A 162 7.44 9.38 -11.55
CA VAL A 162 8.88 9.28 -11.88
C VAL A 162 9.06 8.66 -13.26
N SER A 163 8.46 7.50 -13.53
CA SER A 163 8.56 6.83 -14.83
C SER A 163 8.01 7.67 -15.98
N PHE A 164 6.94 8.44 -15.77
CA PHE A 164 6.48 9.40 -16.76
C PHE A 164 7.52 10.49 -17.01
N SER A 165 8.07 11.08 -15.94
CA SER A 165 9.01 12.20 -16.02
C SER A 165 10.32 11.78 -16.69
N GLU A 166 10.88 10.63 -16.30
CA GLU A 166 12.05 10.01 -16.94
C GLU A 166 11.77 9.65 -18.39
N GLY A 167 10.57 9.11 -18.69
CA GLY A 167 10.17 8.78 -20.05
C GLY A 167 10.12 10.03 -20.95
N VAL A 168 9.65 11.16 -20.43
CA VAL A 168 9.65 12.44 -21.15
C VAL A 168 11.08 12.95 -21.33
N GLU A 169 11.90 12.95 -20.27
CA GLU A 169 13.29 13.42 -20.30
C GLU A 169 14.16 12.63 -21.30
N HIS A 170 14.01 11.31 -21.32
CA HIS A 170 14.72 10.44 -22.25
C HIS A 170 14.09 10.37 -23.65
N GLY A 171 13.03 11.14 -23.92
CA GLY A 171 12.35 11.17 -25.23
C GLY A 171 11.58 9.89 -25.58
N GLN A 172 11.35 9.00 -24.60
CA GLN A 172 10.53 7.79 -24.73
C GLN A 172 9.03 8.12 -24.75
N ILE A 173 8.63 9.20 -24.08
CA ILE A 173 7.27 9.74 -24.06
C ILE A 173 7.28 11.10 -24.75
N LYS A 174 6.58 11.20 -25.89
CA LYS A 174 6.45 12.48 -26.63
C LYS A 174 5.17 13.19 -26.22
N VAL A 175 5.31 14.25 -25.42
CA VAL A 175 4.18 15.09 -25.00
C VAL A 175 3.62 15.85 -26.21
N MET A 176 2.30 15.74 -26.40
CA MET A 176 1.59 16.40 -27.50
C MET A 176 1.19 17.82 -27.08
N ASN A 177 1.60 18.80 -27.90
CA ASN A 177 1.27 20.24 -27.69
C ASN A 177 -0.04 20.66 -28.40
N SER A 178 -0.68 19.73 -29.11
CA SER A 178 -1.94 20.00 -29.82
C SER A 178 -2.80 18.73 -29.79
N GLY A 179 -4.06 18.90 -29.42
CA GLY A 179 -5.02 17.82 -29.23
C GLY A 179 -6.07 18.17 -28.16
N PRO A 180 -7.12 17.37 -28.01
CA PRO A 180 -8.01 17.41 -26.86
C PRO A 180 -7.22 17.36 -25.55
N ALA A 181 -7.56 18.21 -24.59
CA ALA A 181 -6.90 18.30 -23.28
C ALA A 181 -6.83 16.97 -22.50
N GLU A 182 -7.73 16.04 -22.79
CA GLU A 182 -7.81 14.74 -22.12
C GLU A 182 -6.98 13.63 -22.78
N ASP A 183 -6.42 13.88 -23.97
CA ASP A 183 -5.59 12.90 -24.67
C ASP A 183 -4.26 12.69 -23.96
N TRP A 184 -3.81 11.45 -23.91
CA TRP A 184 -2.54 11.10 -23.30
C TRP A 184 -1.48 10.80 -24.36
N PRO A 185 -0.21 11.22 -24.17
CA PRO A 185 0.29 12.18 -23.16
C PRO A 185 0.23 13.62 -23.70
N SER A 186 -0.63 14.48 -23.14
CA SER A 186 -0.71 15.92 -23.49
C SER A 186 0.07 16.82 -22.53
N ASP A 187 0.28 18.08 -22.93
CA ASP A 187 0.80 19.16 -22.09
C ASP A 187 -0.02 19.39 -20.80
N VAL A 188 -1.34 19.20 -20.89
CA VAL A 188 -2.25 19.19 -19.74
C VAL A 188 -1.91 18.07 -18.78
N TRP A 189 -1.70 16.84 -19.28
CA TRP A 189 -1.30 15.71 -18.44
C TRP A 189 0.10 15.89 -17.83
N ALA A 190 1.06 16.43 -18.59
CA ALA A 190 2.36 16.80 -18.05
C ALA A 190 2.23 17.81 -16.88
N SER A 191 1.38 18.82 -17.04
CA SER A 191 1.07 19.80 -15.98
C SER A 191 0.37 19.17 -14.77
N ARG A 192 -0.56 18.23 -14.98
CA ARG A 192 -1.22 17.45 -13.92
C ARG A 192 -0.20 16.60 -13.15
N VAL A 193 0.74 15.95 -13.85
CA VAL A 193 1.82 15.17 -13.24
C VAL A 193 2.70 16.04 -12.35
N LEU A 194 3.12 17.21 -12.82
CA LEU A 194 3.87 18.16 -12.01
C LEU A 194 3.08 18.62 -10.76
N THR A 195 1.78 18.83 -10.92
CA THR A 195 0.89 19.23 -9.81
C THR A 195 0.73 18.11 -8.78
N LEU A 196 0.61 16.85 -9.23
CA LEU A 196 0.60 15.68 -8.36
C LEU A 196 1.92 15.52 -7.63
N MET A 197 3.05 15.69 -8.33
CA MET A 197 4.39 15.63 -7.75
C MET A 197 4.54 16.67 -6.63
N GLN A 198 4.19 17.94 -6.90
CA GLN A 198 4.21 19.01 -5.90
C GLN A 198 3.30 18.72 -4.71
N ARG A 199 2.09 18.17 -4.96
CA ARG A 199 1.14 17.81 -3.90
C ARG A 199 1.70 16.72 -3.01
N LEU A 200 2.29 15.68 -3.57
CA LEU A 200 2.86 14.57 -2.79
C LEU A 200 4.15 14.99 -2.07
N GLY A 201 4.85 16.03 -2.55
CA GLY A 201 6.14 16.48 -2.02
C GLY A 201 7.27 15.56 -2.45
N ASN A 202 8.49 16.09 -2.57
CA ASN A 202 9.67 15.25 -2.81
C ASN A 202 10.03 14.56 -1.48
N GLU A 203 10.14 13.23 -1.48
CA GLU A 203 10.82 12.56 -0.38
C GLU A 203 12.31 12.89 -0.52
N SER A 204 12.80 13.74 0.38
CA SER A 204 14.23 14.04 0.56
C SER A 204 14.96 12.87 1.21
#